data_AF-X1BNH2-F1
#
_entry.id   AF-X1BNH2-F1
#
_cell.length_a   1.000
_cell.length_b   1.000
_cell.length_c   1.000
_cell.angle_alpha   90.00
_cell.angle_beta   90.00
_cell.angle_gamma   90.00
#
_symmetry.space_group_name_H-M   'P 1'
#
loop_
_entity.id
_entity.type
_entity.pdbx_description
1 polymer ?
#
loop_
_entity_poly.entity_id
_entity_poly.type
_entity_poly.pdbx_seq_one_letter_code
_entity_poly.pdbx_strand_id
1 'polypeptide(L)'
;MTRKSISSYPDNWPAIAKYVKDTAKWRCVRCDHPHDPSSGHTLTVHHLDLSPANNEWYNLPALCQRCHLTIQSKVVMHQTWMLPHSKWFKPYVAGYYASLNGHPTDRVWVMSNLEFLLGYGKPK
;
A
#
# COMPACT_ATOMS: atom_id res chain seq x y z
N MET A 1 -15.33 -11.78 -11.50
CA MET A 1 -14.86 -12.53 -10.31
C MET A 1 -14.80 -11.58 -9.13
N THR A 2 -15.59 -11.82 -8.09
CA THR A 2 -15.62 -11.01 -6.87
C THR A 2 -14.36 -11.32 -6.06
N ARG A 3 -13.45 -10.35 -5.91
CA ARG A 3 -12.26 -10.51 -5.06
C ARG A 3 -12.70 -10.55 -3.60
N LYS A 4 -12.57 -11.70 -2.93
CA LYS A 4 -12.96 -11.90 -1.53
C LYS A 4 -11.69 -12.01 -0.68
N SER A 5 -11.57 -11.22 0.37
CA SER A 5 -10.44 -11.31 1.31
C SER A 5 -10.53 -12.60 2.14
N ILE A 6 -9.40 -13.30 2.29
CA ILE A 6 -9.23 -14.39 3.28
C ILE A 6 -9.21 -13.74 4.68
N SER A 7 -9.67 -14.37 5.76
CA SER A 7 -9.96 -13.66 7.04
C SER A 7 -8.90 -13.79 8.15
N SER A 8 -7.77 -14.47 7.92
CA SER A 8 -6.80 -14.73 9.00
C SER A 8 -5.74 -13.62 9.07
N TYR A 9 -5.99 -12.63 9.94
CA TYR A 9 -4.97 -11.67 10.34
C TYR A 9 -4.05 -12.31 11.40
N PRO A 10 -2.77 -11.91 11.48
CA PRO A 10 -1.89 -12.39 12.54
C PRO A 10 -2.31 -11.82 13.90
N ASP A 11 -1.99 -12.53 14.99
CA ASP A 11 -2.34 -12.11 16.36
C ASP A 11 -1.78 -10.73 16.74
N ASN A 12 -0.62 -10.36 16.18
CA ASN A 12 0.02 -9.07 16.41
C ASN A 12 -0.49 -7.94 15.50
N TRP A 13 -1.57 -8.16 14.74
CA TRP A 13 -2.16 -7.14 13.86
C TRP A 13 -2.38 -5.78 14.52
N PRO A 14 -2.88 -5.66 15.77
CA PRO A 14 -3.02 -4.35 16.42
C PRO A 14 -1.71 -3.56 16.50
N ALA A 15 -0.59 -4.24 16.75
CA ALA A 15 0.73 -3.62 16.82
C ALA A 15 1.22 -3.19 15.42
N ILE A 16 1.06 -4.05 14.42
CA ILE A 16 1.39 -3.73 13.01
C ILE A 16 0.59 -2.52 12.54
N ALA A 17 -0.73 -2.54 12.73
CA ALA A 17 -1.61 -1.47 12.31
C ALA A 17 -1.28 -0.14 13.01
N LYS A 18 -0.94 -0.17 14.31
CA LYS A 18 -0.49 1.02 15.04
C LYS A 18 0.82 1.55 14.47
N TYR A 19 1.82 0.69 14.26
CA TYR A 19 3.12 1.07 13.71
C TYR A 19 2.98 1.75 12.33
N VAL A 20 2.14 1.20 11.45
CA VAL A 20 1.86 1.79 10.14
C VAL A 20 1.23 3.18 10.27
N LYS A 21 0.25 3.35 11.17
CA LYS A 21 -0.41 4.65 11.42
C LYS A 21 0.54 5.69 12.03
N ASP A 22 1.36 5.27 12.99
CA ASP A 22 2.37 6.13 13.63
C ASP A 22 3.42 6.60 12.61
N THR A 23 3.89 5.69 11.75
CA THR A 23 4.84 6.00 10.67
C THR A 23 4.24 7.00 9.66
N ALA A 24 2.93 6.90 9.41
CA ALA A 24 2.19 7.84 8.58
C ALA A 24 1.80 9.13 9.31
N LYS A 25 2.29 9.34 10.55
CA LYS A 25 1.96 10.50 11.41
C LYS A 25 0.46 10.73 11.54
N TRP A 26 -0.31 9.64 11.58
CA TRP A 26 -1.77 9.64 11.65
C TRP A 26 -2.45 10.44 10.53
N ARG A 27 -1.84 10.44 9.33
CA ARG A 27 -2.36 11.07 8.11
C ARG A 27 -2.52 10.05 6.99
N CYS A 28 -3.52 10.26 6.15
CA CYS A 28 -3.74 9.43 4.97
C CYS A 28 -2.59 9.63 3.97
N VAL A 29 -1.85 8.58 3.60
CA VAL A 29 -0.70 8.73 2.69
C VAL A 29 -1.09 9.18 1.27
N ARG A 30 -2.37 9.03 0.89
CA ARG A 30 -2.88 9.42 -0.43
C ARG A 30 -3.37 10.86 -0.50
N CYS A 31 -4.21 11.29 0.44
CA CYS A 31 -4.84 12.62 0.42
C CYS A 31 -4.32 13.57 1.50
N ASP A 32 -3.36 13.12 2.31
CA ASP A 32 -2.75 13.82 3.43
C ASP A 32 -3.69 14.20 4.58
N HIS A 33 -5.01 14.00 4.47
CA HIS A 33 -5.96 14.34 5.53
C HIS A 33 -5.61 13.63 6.86
N PRO A 34 -5.61 14.35 8.01
CA PRO A 34 -5.42 13.74 9.31
C PRO A 34 -6.54 12.77 9.66
N HIS A 35 -6.28 11.87 10.61
CA HIS A 35 -7.31 11.04 11.22
C HIS A 35 -8.39 11.94 11.83
N ASP A 36 -9.57 11.93 11.21
CA ASP A 36 -10.73 12.71 11.64
C ASP A 36 -12.01 11.91 11.36
N PRO A 37 -12.46 11.11 12.33
CA PRO A 37 -13.67 10.32 12.19
C PRO A 37 -14.92 11.16 11.98
N SER A 38 -14.97 12.38 12.51
CA SER A 38 -16.15 13.25 12.46
C SER A 38 -16.46 13.70 11.03
N SER A 39 -15.43 13.87 10.18
CA SER A 39 -15.57 14.19 8.76
C SER A 39 -15.55 12.96 7.84
N GLY A 40 -15.59 11.74 8.39
CA GLY A 40 -15.49 10.50 7.62
C GLY A 40 -14.08 10.16 7.14
N HIS A 41 -13.05 10.74 7.75
CA HIS A 41 -11.63 10.48 7.47
C HIS A 41 -10.99 9.61 8.56
N THR A 42 -11.70 8.57 9.02
CA THR A 42 -11.13 7.54 9.90
C THR A 42 -9.98 6.83 9.20
N LEU A 43 -8.79 6.90 9.80
CA LEU A 43 -7.58 6.25 9.28
C LEU A 43 -7.59 4.73 9.51
N THR A 44 -7.42 3.99 8.44
CA THR A 44 -7.30 2.52 8.37
C THR A 44 -5.96 2.12 7.78
N VAL A 45 -5.64 0.82 7.86
CA VAL A 45 -4.51 0.21 7.13
C VAL A 45 -5.10 -0.74 6.12
N HIS A 46 -4.63 -0.67 4.88
CA HIS A 46 -5.13 -1.45 3.76
C HIS A 46 -4.09 -2.43 3.26
N HIS A 47 -4.47 -3.66 2.94
CA HIS A 47 -3.63 -4.61 2.21
C HIS A 47 -3.86 -4.43 0.71
N LEU A 48 -2.87 -3.88 0.00
CA LEU A 48 -2.99 -3.58 -1.45
C LEU A 48 -3.19 -4.82 -2.33
N ASP A 49 -2.67 -5.96 -1.90
CA ASP A 49 -2.87 -7.27 -2.56
C ASP A 49 -4.11 -8.03 -2.07
N LEU A 50 -4.87 -7.47 -1.12
CA LEU A 50 -6.03 -8.08 -0.46
C LEU A 50 -5.72 -9.38 0.33
N SER A 51 -4.45 -9.65 0.63
CA SER A 51 -3.99 -10.77 1.45
C SER A 51 -3.64 -10.30 2.87
N PRO A 52 -4.46 -10.60 3.90
CA PRO A 52 -4.17 -10.18 5.27
C PRO A 52 -2.90 -10.81 5.88
N ALA A 53 -2.40 -11.89 5.28
CA ALA A 53 -1.15 -12.53 5.69
C ALA A 53 0.09 -11.72 5.25
N ASN A 54 -0.01 -10.92 4.19
CA ASN A 54 1.10 -10.14 3.67
C ASN A 54 1.20 -8.79 4.39
N ASN A 55 2.03 -8.73 5.42
CA ASN A 55 2.21 -7.53 6.25
C ASN A 55 3.46 -6.72 5.90
N GLU A 56 3.97 -6.87 4.67
CA GLU A 56 5.09 -6.09 4.18
C GLU A 56 4.75 -4.60 4.11
N TRP A 57 5.72 -3.73 4.40
CA TRP A 57 5.48 -2.28 4.49
C TRP A 57 4.93 -1.69 3.19
N TYR A 58 5.35 -2.22 2.04
CA TYR A 58 4.89 -1.80 0.72
C TYR A 58 3.50 -2.34 0.38
N ASN A 59 2.93 -3.22 1.20
CA ASN A 59 1.56 -3.71 1.06
C ASN A 59 0.58 -3.00 2.00
N LEU A 60 1.07 -2.22 2.98
CA LEU A 60 0.28 -1.64 4.08
C LEU A 60 0.23 -0.10 4.08
N PRO A 61 -0.41 0.58 3.10
CA PRO A 61 -0.64 2.02 3.21
C PRO A 61 -1.65 2.39 4.30
N ALA A 62 -1.36 3.46 5.05
CA ALA A 62 -2.32 4.10 5.94
C ALA A 62 -3.26 5.01 5.13
N LEU A 63 -4.54 4.65 5.03
CA LEU A 63 -5.52 5.36 4.19
C LEU A 63 -6.73 5.78 5.02
N CYS A 64 -7.31 6.94 4.76
CA CYS A 64 -8.62 7.27 5.31
C CYS A 64 -9.71 6.38 4.68
N GLN A 65 -10.83 6.17 5.36
CA GLN A 65 -11.94 5.32 4.89
C GLN A 65 -12.37 5.61 3.43
N ARG A 66 -12.44 6.89 3.05
CA ARG A 66 -12.79 7.29 1.67
C ARG A 66 -11.74 6.85 0.64
N CYS A 67 -10.47 7.08 0.94
CA CYS A 67 -9.37 6.66 0.08
C CYS A 67 -9.26 5.14 0.03
N HIS A 68 -9.41 4.48 1.18
CA HIS A 68 -9.39 3.03 1.33
C HIS A 68 -10.35 2.35 0.34
N LEU A 69 -11.63 2.73 0.36
CA LEU A 69 -12.64 2.15 -0.55
C LEU A 69 -12.36 2.44 -2.03
N THR A 70 -11.83 3.63 -2.34
CA THR A 70 -11.44 3.97 -3.71
C THR A 70 -10.28 3.08 -4.19
N ILE A 71 -9.28 2.85 -3.35
CA ILE A 71 -8.10 2.06 -3.69
C ILE A 71 -8.46 0.58 -3.78
N GLN A 72 -9.22 0.05 -2.83
CA GLN A 72 -9.70 -1.34 -2.84
C GLN A 72 -10.43 -1.70 -4.14
N SER A 73 -11.17 -0.77 -4.73
CA SER A 73 -11.92 -1.01 -5.99
C SER A 73 -11.08 -0.79 -7.26
N LYS A 74 -10.01 0.00 -7.22
CA LYS A 74 -9.27 0.43 -8.42
C LYS A 74 -7.88 -0.18 -8.55
N VAL A 75 -7.22 -0.50 -7.45
CA VAL A 75 -5.82 -0.95 -7.49
C VAL A 75 -5.78 -2.47 -7.61
N VAL A 76 -5.00 -2.90 -8.60
CA VAL A 76 -4.66 -4.30 -8.86
C VAL A 76 -3.15 -4.38 -8.92
N MET A 77 -2.50 -4.93 -7.88
CA MET A 77 -1.04 -4.94 -7.79
C MET A 77 -0.37 -5.70 -8.95
N HIS A 78 -0.96 -6.83 -9.37
CA HIS A 78 -0.42 -7.67 -10.44
C HIS A 78 -0.71 -7.15 -11.87
N GLN A 79 -1.33 -5.99 -12.02
CA GLN A 79 -1.65 -5.40 -13.32
C GLN A 79 -0.47 -4.53 -13.81
N THR A 80 -0.21 -4.56 -15.11
CA THR A 80 0.71 -3.63 -15.80
C THR A 80 0.01 -2.28 -16.05
N TRP A 81 0.73 -1.17 -15.84
CA TRP A 81 0.16 0.17 -15.93
C TRP A 81 0.76 0.94 -17.09
N MET A 82 -0.09 1.39 -18.01
CA MET A 82 0.35 2.21 -19.15
C MET A 82 0.67 3.65 -18.73
N LEU A 83 -0.06 4.18 -17.76
CA LEU A 83 0.10 5.54 -17.27
C LEU A 83 1.03 5.59 -16.04
N PRO A 84 1.77 6.68 -15.83
CA PRO A 84 2.60 6.85 -14.66
C PRO A 84 1.81 6.75 -13.34
N HIS A 85 2.39 6.09 -12.34
CA HIS A 85 1.81 6.01 -11.01
C HIS A 85 1.84 7.37 -10.28
N SER A 86 0.80 7.62 -9.48
CA SER A 86 0.75 8.78 -8.58
C SER A 86 1.86 8.74 -7.54
N LYS A 87 2.37 9.92 -7.14
CA LYS A 87 3.51 10.07 -6.21
C LYS A 87 3.40 9.22 -4.94
N TRP A 88 2.23 9.23 -4.27
CA TRP A 88 2.02 8.46 -3.04
C TRP A 88 2.13 6.94 -3.24
N PHE A 89 1.79 6.45 -4.43
CA PHE A 89 1.69 5.03 -4.74
C PHE A 89 3.02 4.43 -5.22
N LYS A 90 3.89 5.26 -5.82
CA LYS A 90 5.19 4.85 -6.36
C LYS A 90 6.02 3.98 -5.39
N PRO A 91 6.18 4.33 -4.09
CA PRO A 91 6.97 3.51 -3.17
C PRO A 91 6.39 2.10 -2.95
N TYR A 92 5.06 2.00 -2.88
CA TYR A 92 4.36 0.75 -2.61
C TYR A 92 4.46 -0.21 -3.81
N VAL A 93 4.24 0.30 -5.02
CA VAL A 93 4.37 -0.51 -6.24
C VAL A 93 5.84 -0.89 -6.51
N ALA A 94 6.79 0.00 -6.21
CA ALA A 94 8.21 -0.31 -6.33
C ALA A 94 8.64 -1.44 -5.37
N GLY A 95 8.19 -1.42 -4.10
CA GLY A 95 8.44 -2.51 -3.16
C GLY A 95 7.83 -3.83 -3.60
N TYR A 96 6.64 -3.79 -4.20
CA TYR A 96 6.02 -4.97 -4.81
C TYR A 96 6.84 -5.52 -5.99
N TYR A 97 7.32 -4.66 -6.89
CA TYR A 97 8.19 -5.10 -7.98
C TYR A 97 9.55 -5.62 -7.48
N ALA A 98 10.10 -5.04 -6.42
CA ALA A 98 11.31 -5.57 -5.80
C ALA A 98 11.08 -7.01 -5.30
N SER A 99 9.99 -7.23 -4.57
CA SER A 99 9.59 -8.56 -4.08
C SER A 99 9.41 -9.58 -5.21
N LEU A 100 8.71 -9.22 -6.28
CA LEU A 100 8.47 -10.12 -7.41
C LEU A 100 9.74 -10.50 -8.18
N ASN A 101 10.74 -9.62 -8.22
CA ASN A 101 11.96 -9.82 -9.00
C ASN A 101 13.16 -10.26 -8.15
N GLY A 102 12.95 -10.59 -6.87
CA GLY A 102 14.00 -11.08 -5.97
C GLY A 102 15.02 -10.01 -5.54
N HIS A 103 14.63 -8.73 -5.60
CA HIS A 103 15.45 -7.62 -5.11
C HIS A 103 15.24 -7.37 -3.61
N PRO A 104 16.16 -6.66 -2.93
CA PRO A 104 15.94 -6.21 -1.56
C PRO A 104 14.64 -5.41 -1.42
N THR A 105 13.81 -5.75 -0.43
CA THR A 105 12.55 -5.06 -0.15
C THR A 105 12.67 -4.03 0.97
N ASP A 106 13.87 -3.81 1.52
CA ASP A 106 14.12 -2.77 2.52
C ASP A 106 13.68 -1.40 1.99
N ARG A 107 13.08 -0.59 2.87
CA ARG A 107 12.48 0.68 2.49
C ARG A 107 13.52 1.67 1.96
N VAL A 108 14.71 1.72 2.55
CA VAL A 108 15.77 2.64 2.12
C VAL A 108 16.28 2.24 0.75
N TRP A 109 16.48 0.94 0.53
CA TRP A 109 16.93 0.41 -0.76
C TRP A 109 15.88 0.65 -1.86
N VAL A 110 14.61 0.34 -1.62
CA VAL A 110 13.52 0.53 -2.59
C VAL A 110 13.37 2.00 -2.97
N MET A 111 13.44 2.91 -1.98
CA MET A 111 13.35 4.35 -2.24
C MET A 111 14.54 4.88 -3.05
N SER A 112 15.73 4.33 -2.85
CA SER A 112 16.94 4.70 -3.60
C SER A 112 16.93 4.17 -5.04
N ASN A 113 16.21 3.07 -5.29
CA ASN A 113 16.14 2.40 -6.60
C ASN A 113 14.76 2.54 -7.27
N LEU A 114 14.01 3.60 -6.93
CA LEU A 114 12.61 3.75 -7.28
C LEU A 114 12.36 3.71 -8.80
N GLU A 115 13.08 4.52 -9.58
CA GLU A 115 12.85 4.60 -11.03
C GLU A 115 13.28 3.31 -11.76
N PHE A 116 14.29 2.61 -11.25
CA PHE A 116 14.68 1.28 -11.74
C PHE A 116 13.54 0.28 -11.52
N LEU A 117 13.00 0.19 -10.30
CA LEU A 117 11.92 -0.74 -9.96
C LEU A 117 10.63 -0.43 -10.72
N LEU A 118 10.29 0.85 -10.90
CA LEU A 118 9.13 1.26 -11.69
C LEU A 118 9.25 0.90 -13.19
N GLY A 119 10.46 0.60 -13.67
CA GLY A 119 10.69 0.09 -15.01
C GLY A 119 10.01 -1.25 -15.29
N TYR A 120 9.87 -2.12 -14.29
CA TYR A 120 9.21 -3.43 -14.43
C TYR A 120 7.72 -3.33 -14.76
N GLY A 121 7.06 -2.22 -14.39
CA GLY A 121 5.64 -2.00 -14.61
C GLY A 121 5.28 -1.40 -15.97
N LYS A 122 6.28 -1.04 -16.80
CA LYS A 122 6.06 -0.45 -18.12
C LYS A 122 5.74 -1.54 -19.14
N PRO A 123 4.79 -1.31 -20.06
CA PRO A 123 4.59 -2.23 -21.18
C PRO A 123 5.88 -2.34 -21.99
N LYS A 124 6.20 -3.57 -22.41
CA LYS A 124 7.32 -3.87 -23.30
C LYS A 124 6.98 -3.49 -24.74
#